data_AF-A0A7W8XPP3-F1
#
_entry.id   AF-A0A7W8XPP3-F1
#
_cell.length_a   1.000
_cell.length_b   1.000
_cell.length_c   1.000
_cell.angle_alpha   90.00
_cell.angle_beta   90.00
_cell.angle_gamma   90.00
#
_symmetry.space_group_name_H-M   'P 1'
#
loop_
_entity.id
_entity.type
_entity.pdbx_description
1 polymer ?
#
loop_
_entity_poly.entity_id
_entity_poly.type
_entity_poly.pdbx_seq_one_letter_code
_entity_poly.pdbx_strand_id
1 'polypeptide(L)'
;MDRAKFFAALRSSLFRGRLSQNQANGMEAILDAWEESLCDVRWLSYMLATAYHETDNTMCAVVENLNYSAAGLKVTFPKYFTAAQAVIYARQPQRIANRAYASTYGQWR
;
A
#
# COMPACT_ATOMS: atom_id res chain seq x y z
N MET A 1 -20.71 1.69 -13.65
CA MET A 1 -21.44 1.26 -12.41
C MET A 1 -22.11 2.48 -11.76
N ASP A 2 -23.13 2.33 -10.92
CA ASP A 2 -23.73 3.49 -10.21
C ASP A 2 -22.87 3.90 -9.00
N ARG A 3 -21.99 4.89 -9.20
CA ARG A 3 -21.02 5.36 -8.19
C ARG A 3 -21.71 5.96 -6.95
N ALA A 4 -22.84 6.65 -7.14
CA ALA A 4 -23.56 7.27 -6.04
C ALA A 4 -24.11 6.21 -5.06
N LYS A 5 -24.73 5.14 -5.59
CA LYS A 5 -25.20 4.02 -4.77
C LYS A 5 -24.06 3.28 -4.08
N PHE A 6 -22.93 3.10 -4.77
CA PHE A 6 -21.75 2.46 -4.21
C PHE A 6 -21.17 3.21 -3.01
N PHE A 7 -20.89 4.51 -3.17
CA PHE A 7 -20.34 5.31 -2.07
C PHE A 7 -21.33 5.48 -0.92
N ALA A 8 -22.64 5.53 -1.20
CA ALA A 8 -23.66 5.53 -0.16
C ALA A 8 -23.62 4.24 0.68
N ALA A 9 -23.50 3.07 0.03
CA ALA A 9 -23.39 1.78 0.71
C ALA A 9 -22.09 1.62 1.50
N LEU A 10 -20.96 2.06 0.95
CA LEU A 10 -19.66 2.00 1.64
C LEU A 10 -19.60 2.91 2.86
N ARG A 11 -20.18 4.12 2.74
CA ARG A 11 -20.19 5.10 3.82
C ARG A 11 -20.90 4.56 5.05
N SER A 12 -22.03 3.87 4.88
CA SER A 12 -22.80 3.31 5.99
C SER A 12 -22.19 2.03 6.57
N SER A 13 -21.60 1.18 5.73
CA SER A 13 -21.07 -0.14 6.14
C SER A 13 -19.63 -0.09 6.67
N LEU A 14 -18.67 0.26 5.81
CA LEU A 14 -17.24 0.11 6.09
C LEU A 14 -16.64 1.34 6.78
N PHE A 15 -17.15 2.52 6.49
CA PHE A 15 -16.56 3.78 6.95
C PHE A 15 -17.35 4.45 8.09
N ARG A 16 -18.30 3.74 8.72
CA ARG A 16 -19.05 4.19 9.92
C ARG A 16 -19.60 5.62 9.79
N GLY A 17 -20.10 5.97 8.61
CA GLY A 17 -20.68 7.28 8.28
C GLY A 17 -19.68 8.34 7.76
N ARG A 18 -18.37 8.10 7.86
CA ARG A 18 -17.32 9.08 7.53
C ARG A 18 -16.38 8.58 6.46
N LEU A 19 -16.59 9.06 5.24
CA LEU A 19 -15.66 8.87 4.12
C LEU A 19 -14.89 10.17 3.88
N SER A 20 -13.56 10.11 3.92
CA SER A 20 -12.69 11.24 3.58
C SER A 20 -12.58 11.42 2.07
N GLN A 21 -12.20 12.62 1.63
CA GLN A 21 -12.00 12.89 0.20
C GLN A 21 -10.86 12.04 -0.38
N ASN A 22 -9.80 11.79 0.38
CA ASN A 22 -8.69 10.95 -0.08
C ASN A 22 -9.12 9.50 -0.31
N GLN A 23 -9.94 8.94 0.59
CA GLN A 23 -10.54 7.62 0.41
C GLN A 23 -11.42 7.55 -0.84
N ALA A 24 -12.25 8.57 -1.05
CA ALA A 24 -13.10 8.64 -2.24
C ALA A 24 -12.25 8.70 -3.52
N ASN A 25 -11.22 9.56 -3.56
CA ASN A 25 -10.32 9.69 -4.70
C ASN A 25 -9.57 8.38 -5.01
N GLY A 26 -9.10 7.66 -3.98
CA GLY A 26 -8.43 6.36 -4.18
C GLY A 26 -9.36 5.31 -4.78
N MET A 27 -10.62 5.26 -4.35
CA MET A 27 -11.61 4.35 -4.91
C MET A 27 -12.08 4.77 -6.31
N GLU A 28 -12.25 6.06 -6.57
CA GLU A 28 -12.55 6.60 -7.91
C GLU A 28 -11.48 6.16 -8.91
N ALA A 29 -10.19 6.29 -8.57
CA ALA A 29 -9.09 5.87 -9.45
C ALA A 29 -9.12 4.37 -9.80
N ILE A 30 -9.49 3.51 -8.84
CA ILE A 30 -9.65 2.06 -9.09
C ILE A 30 -10.85 1.80 -10.01
N LEU A 31 -11.96 2.49 -9.78
CA LEU A 31 -13.18 2.35 -10.58
C LEU A 31 -12.98 2.87 -12.01
N ASP A 32 -12.27 3.99 -12.19
CA ASP A 32 -11.91 4.54 -13.50
C ASP A 32 -11.11 3.53 -14.31
N ALA A 33 -10.02 2.99 -13.73
CA ALA A 33 -9.18 1.99 -14.40
C ALA A 33 -9.95 0.70 -14.72
N TRP A 34 -10.87 0.29 -13.84
CA TRP A 34 -11.72 -0.87 -14.10
C TRP A 34 -12.70 -0.61 -15.25
N GLU A 35 -13.35 0.57 -15.29
CA GLU A 35 -14.29 0.95 -16.35
C GLU A 35 -13.64 1.02 -17.74
N GLU A 36 -12.34 1.32 -17.82
CA GLU A 36 -11.59 1.25 -19.10
C GLU A 36 -11.38 -0.19 -19.59
N SER A 37 -11.27 -1.15 -18.68
CA SER A 37 -11.05 -2.57 -19.01
C SER A 37 -12.35 -3.38 -19.17
N LEU A 38 -13.47 -2.88 -18.64
CA LEU A 38 -14.80 -3.51 -18.60
C LEU A 38 -14.77 -5.00 -18.23
N CYS A 39 -13.87 -5.38 -17.32
CA CYS A 39 -13.73 -6.78 -16.89
C CYS A 39 -14.79 -7.17 -15.84
N ASP A 40 -14.85 -8.46 -15.47
CA ASP A 40 -15.87 -8.99 -14.57
C ASP A 40 -15.90 -8.27 -13.21
N VAL A 41 -17.11 -7.94 -12.72
CA VAL A 41 -17.32 -7.28 -11.41
C VAL A 41 -16.74 -8.07 -10.23
N ARG A 42 -16.59 -9.39 -10.36
CA ARG A 42 -15.94 -10.26 -9.37
C ARG A 42 -14.47 -9.93 -9.19
N TRP A 43 -13.80 -9.41 -10.21
CA TRP A 43 -12.41 -8.98 -10.12
C TRP A 43 -12.29 -7.61 -9.47
N LEU A 44 -13.25 -6.72 -9.76
CA LEU A 44 -13.35 -5.43 -9.07
C LEU A 44 -13.51 -5.61 -7.56
N SER A 45 -14.39 -6.51 -7.11
CA SER A 45 -14.57 -6.77 -5.68
C SER A 45 -13.31 -7.34 -5.04
N TYR A 46 -12.60 -8.23 -5.72
CA TYR A 46 -11.31 -8.77 -5.25
C TYR A 46 -10.23 -7.67 -5.13
N MET A 47 -10.12 -6.80 -6.14
CA MET A 47 -9.18 -5.68 -6.15
C MET A 47 -9.47 -4.69 -5.01
N LEU A 48 -10.74 -4.32 -4.82
CA LEU A 48 -11.15 -3.41 -3.75
C LEU A 48 -10.90 -4.00 -2.37
N ALA A 49 -11.20 -5.29 -2.16
CA ALA A 49 -10.93 -5.97 -0.88
C ALA A 49 -9.42 -6.01 -0.58
N THR A 50 -8.60 -6.32 -1.60
CA THR A 50 -7.14 -6.34 -1.46
C THR A 50 -6.61 -4.95 -1.13
N ALA A 51 -7.01 -3.92 -1.89
CA ALA A 51 -6.60 -2.55 -1.63
C ALA A 51 -7.00 -2.09 -0.21
N TYR A 52 -8.19 -2.48 0.26
CA TYR A 52 -8.65 -2.16 1.61
C TYR A 52 -7.76 -2.78 2.68
N HIS A 53 -7.44 -4.07 2.58
CA HIS A 53 -6.62 -4.76 3.57
C HIS A 53 -5.14 -4.32 3.54
N GLU A 54 -4.56 -4.13 2.35
CA GLU A 54 -3.15 -3.75 2.19
C GLU A 54 -2.86 -2.29 2.60
N THR A 55 -3.88 -1.42 2.61
CA THR A 55 -3.73 -0.01 2.97
C THR A 55 -4.20 0.30 4.39
N ASP A 56 -4.25 -0.70 5.27
CA ASP A 56 -4.77 -0.57 6.64
C ASP A 56 -6.17 0.07 6.69
N ASN A 57 -7.06 -0.38 5.80
CA ASN A 57 -8.44 0.08 5.67
C ASN A 57 -8.60 1.55 5.23
N THR A 58 -7.50 2.21 4.85
CA THR A 58 -7.52 3.64 4.47
C THR A 58 -7.88 3.85 3.01
N MET A 59 -7.80 2.83 2.15
CA MET A 59 -7.99 2.95 0.69
C MET A 59 -7.12 4.06 0.07
N CYS A 60 -5.99 4.37 0.70
CA CYS A 60 -5.04 5.38 0.28
C CYS A 60 -3.69 4.71 0.05
N ALA A 61 -2.91 5.21 -0.89
CA ALA A 61 -1.54 4.73 -1.09
C ALA A 61 -0.74 4.89 0.21
N VAL A 62 -0.22 3.78 0.74
CA VAL A 62 0.70 3.78 1.88
C VAL A 62 2.12 3.76 1.34
N VAL A 63 2.98 4.59 1.92
CA VAL A 63 4.41 4.59 1.63
C VAL A 63 5.12 3.93 2.80
N GLU A 64 5.94 2.92 2.50
CA GLU A 64 6.80 2.32 3.52
C GLU A 64 7.71 3.38 4.13
N ASN A 65 7.50 3.67 5.41
CA ASN A 65 8.36 4.56 6.16
C ASN A 65 9.62 3.78 6.56
N LEU A 66 10.65 3.80 5.71
CA LEU A 66 11.94 3.14 5.95
C LEU A 66 12.79 3.83 7.03
N ASN A 67 12.17 4.46 8.02
CA ASN A 67 12.83 5.14 9.13
C ASN A 67 13.05 4.20 10.33
N TYR A 68 13.84 3.16 10.13
CA TYR A 68 14.12 2.16 11.16
C TYR A 68 15.32 2.54 12.04
N SER A 69 15.26 2.16 13.33
CA SER A 69 16.43 2.17 14.22
C SER A 69 17.39 1.03 13.87
N ALA A 70 18.63 1.05 14.39
CA ALA A 70 19.59 -0.03 14.15
C ALA A 70 19.05 -1.40 14.64
N ALA A 71 18.36 -1.42 15.78
CA ALA A 71 17.71 -2.63 16.28
C ALA A 71 16.55 -3.06 15.36
N GLY A 72 15.71 -2.11 14.93
CA GLY A 72 14.61 -2.37 14.00
C GLY A 72 15.07 -2.93 12.66
N LEU A 73 16.16 -2.40 12.10
CA LEU A 73 16.74 -2.89 10.84
C LEU A 73 17.19 -4.34 10.93
N LYS A 74 17.77 -4.77 12.05
CA LYS A 74 18.17 -6.17 12.24
C LYS A 74 16.97 -7.11 12.32
N VAL A 75 15.86 -6.66 12.88
CA VAL A 75 14.65 -7.48 13.05
C VAL A 75 13.85 -7.55 11.75
N THR A 76 13.63 -6.41 11.09
CA THR A 76 12.81 -6.31 9.88
C THR A 76 13.58 -6.75 8.62
N PHE A 77 14.89 -6.48 8.55
CA PHE A 77 15.71 -6.77 7.38
C PHE A 77 16.97 -7.61 7.72
N PRO A 78 16.83 -8.78 8.37
CA PRO A 78 17.97 -9.58 8.85
C PRO A 78 18.87 -10.07 7.71
N LYS A 79 18.30 -10.25 6.50
CA LYS A 79 19.03 -10.65 5.30
C LYS A 79 19.94 -9.53 4.74
N TYR A 80 19.61 -8.27 4.99
CA TYR A 80 20.24 -7.13 4.32
C TYR A 80 21.20 -6.34 5.21
N PHE A 81 21.07 -6.43 6.54
CA PHE A 81 21.88 -5.65 7.49
C PHE A 81 22.54 -6.51 8.57
N THR A 82 23.86 -6.43 8.68
CA THR A 82 24.59 -6.91 9.88
C THR A 82 24.46 -5.90 11.02
N ALA A 83 24.83 -6.29 12.25
CA ALA A 83 24.76 -5.38 13.40
C ALA A 83 25.58 -4.10 13.22
N ALA A 84 26.77 -4.19 12.63
CA ALA A 84 27.60 -3.03 12.33
C ALA A 84 26.99 -2.14 11.24
N GLN A 85 26.41 -2.74 10.19
CA GLN A 85 25.76 -2.00 9.11
C GLN A 85 24.46 -1.33 9.58
N ALA A 86 23.69 -1.98 10.45
CA ALA A 86 22.44 -1.41 10.95
C ALA A 86 22.65 -0.08 11.69
N VAL A 87 23.77 0.08 12.40
CA VAL A 87 24.13 1.36 13.05
C VAL A 87 24.38 2.46 12.01
N ILE A 88 25.10 2.14 10.93
CA ILE A 88 25.46 3.10 9.88
C ILE A 88 24.23 3.55 9.07
N TYR A 89 23.25 2.67 8.87
CA TYR A 89 22.08 2.92 8.01
C TYR A 89 20.82 3.36 8.78
N ALA A 90 20.85 3.34 10.12
CA ALA A 90 19.72 3.75 10.94
C ALA A 90 19.22 5.15 10.57
N ARG A 91 17.88 5.30 10.54
CA ARG A 91 17.16 6.54 10.22
C ARG A 91 17.52 7.20 8.88
N GLN A 92 18.04 6.42 7.93
CA GLN A 92 18.37 6.89 6.58
C GLN A 92 17.52 6.15 5.54
N PRO A 93 16.24 6.53 5.36
CA PRO A 93 15.26 5.75 4.60
C PRO A 93 15.68 5.47 3.16
N GLN A 94 16.24 6.46 2.44
CA GLN A 94 16.73 6.26 1.07
C GLN A 94 17.86 5.23 0.98
N ARG A 95 18.81 5.24 1.93
CA ARG A 95 19.92 4.28 1.95
C ARG A 95 19.46 2.89 2.35
N ILE A 96 18.48 2.81 3.25
CA ILE A 96 17.82 1.56 3.62
C ILE A 96 17.11 0.97 2.39
N ALA A 97 16.32 1.78 1.68
CA ALA A 97 15.62 1.40 0.45
C ALA A 97 16.60 0.86 -0.60
N ASN A 98 17.63 1.64 -0.92
CA ASN A 98 18.62 1.27 -1.92
C ASN A 98 19.28 -0.06 -1.57
N ARG A 99 19.58 -0.32 -0.29
CA ARG A 99 20.21 -1.57 0.12
C ARG A 99 19.26 -2.77 0.13
N ALA A 100 18.04 -2.59 0.64
CA ALA A 100 17.04 -3.65 0.72
C ALA A 100 16.52 -4.06 -0.67
N TYR A 101 16.32 -3.09 -1.56
CA TYR A 101 15.65 -3.31 -2.85
C TYR A 101 16.57 -3.38 -4.07
N ALA A 102 17.84 -2.93 -4.01
CA ALA A 102 18.73 -2.95 -5.19
C ALA A 102 19.00 -4.34 -5.77
N SER A 103 18.86 -5.41 -5.00
CA SER A 103 19.12 -6.79 -5.46
C SER A 103 17.86 -7.59 -5.79
N THR A 104 16.67 -7.05 -5.50
CA THR A 104 15.40 -7.80 -5.55
C THR A 104 14.68 -7.66 -6.89
N TYR A 105 14.79 -6.52 -7.59
CA TYR A 105 14.10 -6.28 -8.87
C TYR A 105 14.98 -6.46 -10.13
N GLY A 106 16.24 -6.89 -9.98
CA GLY A 106 17.22 -6.98 -11.06
C GLY A 106 17.55 -8.40 -11.57
N GLN A 107 16.76 -9.42 -11.21
CA GLN A 107 17.04 -10.81 -11.60
C GLN A 107 15.90 -11.41 -12.43
N TRP A 108 15.68 -10.89 -13.63
CA TRP A 108 15.06 -11.64 -14.72
C TRP A 108 16.12 -11.83 -15.80
N ARG A 109 16.69 -13.03 -15.84
CA ARG A 109 17.39 -13.55 -17.01
C ARG A 109 16.41 -14.36 -17.83
#